data_AF-A0A2T6FR53-F1
#
_entry.id   AF-A0A2T6FR53-F1
#
_cell.length_a   1.000
_cell.length_b   1.000
_cell.length_c   1.000
_cell.angle_alpha   90.00
_cell.angle_beta   90.00
_cell.angle_gamma   90.00
#
_symmetry.space_group_name_H-M   'P 1'
#
loop_
_entity.id
_entity.type
_entity.pdbx_description
1 polymer ?
#
loop_
_entity_poly.entity_id
_entity_poly.type
_entity_poly.pdbx_seq_one_letter_code
_entity_poly.pdbx_strand_id
1 'polypeptide(L)'
;MTLLKKTGVFIMQITTIQLPDLFVQLGLPNSDLAIARFVKAHQSLPHNVPLPEADFWTDAQRQFLREGWHQDSDWCVAIDKLDALLRH
;
A
#
# COMPACT_ATOMS: atom_id res chain seq x y z
N MET A 1 17.42 -43.28 -7.42
CA MET A 1 16.01 -43.33 -7.88
C MET A 1 15.13 -43.44 -6.64
N THR A 2 14.22 -42.55 -6.25
CA THR A 2 13.55 -41.43 -6.93
C THR A 2 12.85 -40.59 -5.83
N LEU A 3 13.16 -39.29 -5.81
CA LEU A 3 12.41 -38.10 -5.35
C LEU A 3 11.71 -38.01 -3.98
N LEU A 4 12.26 -37.09 -3.18
CA LEU A 4 11.60 -36.00 -2.43
C LEU A 4 10.09 -35.82 -2.66
N LYS A 5 9.31 -35.89 -1.58
CA LYS A 5 8.06 -35.13 -1.39
C LYS A 5 8.00 -34.57 0.04
N LYS A 6 8.89 -33.61 0.33
CA LYS A 6 8.67 -32.62 1.40
C LYS A 6 7.86 -31.50 0.76
N THR A 7 6.55 -31.45 0.98
CA THR A 7 5.67 -30.36 0.49
C THR A 7 4.32 -30.46 1.23
N GLY A 8 3.73 -29.41 1.80
CA GLY A 8 4.11 -28.01 1.79
C GLY A 8 3.69 -27.36 3.10
N VAL A 9 4.65 -26.70 3.74
CA VAL A 9 4.34 -25.51 4.53
C VAL A 9 3.60 -24.58 3.56
N PHE A 10 2.40 -24.14 3.94
CA PHE A 10 1.67 -23.09 3.22
C PHE A 10 2.42 -21.78 3.46
N ILE A 11 3.59 -21.65 2.84
CA ILE A 11 4.24 -20.38 2.62
C ILE A 11 3.40 -19.71 1.54
N MET A 12 2.28 -19.10 1.94
CA MET A 12 1.75 -17.96 1.23
C MET A 12 2.95 -17.02 1.11
N GLN A 13 3.51 -16.94 -0.10
CA GLN A 13 4.59 -16.01 -0.38
C GLN A 13 3.95 -14.62 -0.34
N ILE A 14 3.60 -14.11 0.84
CA ILE A 14 3.32 -12.69 1.01
C ILE A 14 4.66 -11.99 0.84
N THR A 15 5.02 -11.74 -0.41
CA THR A 15 6.00 -10.72 -0.72
C THR A 15 5.39 -9.43 -0.19
N THR A 16 5.76 -9.03 1.03
CA THR A 16 5.19 -7.84 1.65
C THR A 16 5.50 -6.68 0.72
N ILE A 17 4.49 -6.20 0.00
CA ILE A 17 4.61 -5.01 -0.83
C ILE A 17 4.97 -3.85 0.10
N GLN A 18 6.05 -3.14 -0.22
CA GLN A 18 6.54 -2.06 0.62
C GLN A 18 5.90 -0.74 0.21
N LEU A 19 5.94 0.24 1.11
CA LEU A 19 5.43 1.58 0.85
C LEU A 19 6.05 2.25 -0.40
N PRO A 20 7.35 2.08 -0.70
CA PRO A 20 7.92 2.54 -1.97
C PRO A 20 7.25 1.91 -3.21
N ASP A 21 6.88 0.64 -3.17
CA ASP A 21 6.22 -0.03 -4.29
C ASP A 21 4.82 0.55 -4.53
N LEU A 22 4.11 0.88 -3.44
CA LEU A 22 2.82 1.58 -3.52
C LEU A 22 2.98 2.95 -4.20
N PHE A 23 4.03 3.70 -3.85
CA PHE A 23 4.30 4.99 -4.48
C PHE A 23 4.60 4.84 -5.97
N VAL A 24 5.37 3.83 -6.38
CA VAL A 24 5.59 3.53 -7.81
C VAL A 24 4.27 3.27 -8.52
N GLN A 25 3.41 2.44 -7.95
CA GLN A 25 2.11 2.09 -8.54
C GLN A 25 1.15 3.28 -8.62
N LEU A 26 1.23 4.21 -7.67
CA LEU A 26 0.49 5.48 -7.69
C LEU A 26 1.11 6.53 -8.64
N GLY A 27 2.25 6.24 -9.27
CA GLY A 27 2.97 7.20 -10.12
C GLY A 27 3.66 8.33 -9.33
N LEU A 28 4.00 8.08 -8.07
CA LEU A 28 4.66 9.01 -7.17
C LEU A 28 6.16 8.68 -7.00
N PRO A 29 7.01 9.66 -6.66
CA PRO A 29 8.40 9.39 -6.32
C PRO A 29 8.51 8.53 -5.05
N ASN A 30 9.27 7.44 -5.11
CA ASN A 30 9.29 6.38 -4.10
C ASN A 30 10.53 6.34 -3.19
N SER A 31 11.37 7.38 -3.21
CA SER A 31 12.49 7.46 -2.27
C SER A 31 11.99 7.75 -0.86
N ASP A 32 12.70 7.30 0.17
CA ASP A 32 12.33 7.54 1.59
C ASP A 32 12.09 9.02 1.87
N LEU A 33 12.94 9.89 1.30
CA LEU A 33 12.82 11.34 1.43
C LEU A 33 11.57 11.89 0.73
N ALA A 34 11.20 11.35 -0.44
CA ALA A 34 10.00 11.77 -1.14
C ALA A 34 8.73 11.31 -0.41
N ILE A 35 8.72 10.08 0.10
CA ILE A 35 7.61 9.54 0.90
C ILE A 35 7.43 10.36 2.17
N ALA A 36 8.52 10.65 2.91
CA ALA A 36 8.45 11.48 4.11
C ALA A 36 7.90 12.89 3.83
N ARG A 37 8.29 13.49 2.69
CA ARG A 37 7.75 14.78 2.24
C ARG A 37 6.27 14.69 1.89
N PHE A 38 5.86 13.65 1.18
CA PHE A 38 4.46 13.42 0.84
C PHE A 38 3.60 13.28 2.09
N VAL A 39 4.03 12.45 3.05
CA VAL A 39 3.32 12.26 4.31
C VAL A 39 3.22 13.58 5.07
N LYS A 40 4.33 14.31 5.23
CA LYS A 40 4.33 15.61 5.91
C LYS A 40 3.43 16.65 5.25
N ALA A 41 3.30 16.63 3.92
CA ALA A 41 2.44 17.56 3.20
C ALA A 41 0.94 17.25 3.38
N HIS A 42 0.59 15.99 3.68
CA HIS A 42 -0.78 15.50 3.73
C HIS A 42 -1.19 14.92 5.10
N GLN A 43 -0.40 15.14 6.16
CA GLN A 43 -0.57 14.61 7.54
C GLN A 43 -1.80 15.15 8.31
N SER A 44 -2.82 15.61 7.59
CA SER A 44 -4.04 16.20 8.16
C SER A 44 -5.28 15.54 7.57
N LEU A 45 -5.15 14.29 7.10
CA LEU A 45 -6.28 13.52 6.58
C LEU A 45 -7.29 13.26 7.71
N PRO A 46 -8.51 13.83 7.65
CA PRO A 46 -9.49 13.67 8.72
C PRO A 46 -9.86 12.19 8.90
N HIS A 47 -10.00 11.72 10.15
CA HIS A 47 -10.31 10.31 10.47
C HIS A 47 -11.59 9.77 9.83
N ASN A 48 -12.53 10.64 9.46
CA ASN A 48 -13.78 10.28 8.79
C ASN A 48 -13.69 10.25 7.26
N VAL A 49 -12.54 10.65 6.68
CA VAL A 49 -12.30 10.60 5.23
C VAL A 49 -11.49 9.35 4.92
N PRO A 50 -12.03 8.36 4.17
CA PRO A 50 -11.27 7.20 3.72
C PRO A 50 -10.09 7.62 2.84
N LEU A 51 -8.95 6.92 2.90
CA LEU A 51 -7.76 7.25 2.12
C LEU A 51 -8.02 7.43 0.61
N PRO A 52 -8.76 6.54 -0.10
CA PRO A 52 -9.06 6.71 -1.51
C PRO A 52 -9.97 7.91 -1.83
N GLU A 53 -10.67 8.46 -0.84
CA GLU A 53 -11.55 9.63 -1.04
C GLU A 53 -10.83 10.95 -0.76
N ALA A 54 -9.54 10.92 -0.41
CA ALA A 54 -8.77 12.14 -0.19
C ALA A 54 -8.59 12.94 -1.49
N ASP A 55 -8.70 14.26 -1.39
CA ASP A 55 -8.76 15.16 -2.56
C ASP A 55 -7.43 15.27 -3.33
N PHE A 56 -6.31 14.82 -2.75
CA PHE A 56 -5.00 14.85 -3.39
C PHE A 56 -4.75 13.70 -4.39
N TRP A 57 -5.71 12.78 -4.53
CA TRP A 57 -5.65 11.70 -5.52
C TRP A 57 -6.37 12.05 -6.82
N THR A 58 -5.75 11.65 -7.93
CA THR A 58 -6.41 11.54 -9.25
C THR A 58 -7.39 10.37 -9.28
N ASP A 59 -8.37 10.39 -10.19
CA ASP A 59 -9.39 9.33 -10.28
C ASP A 59 -8.80 7.91 -10.42
N ALA A 60 -7.72 7.77 -11.20
CA ALA A 60 -7.03 6.50 -11.37
C ALA A 60 -6.37 6.00 -10.06
N GLN A 61 -5.73 6.90 -9.30
CA GLN A 61 -5.16 6.57 -7.99
C GLN A 61 -6.25 6.19 -7.00
N ARG A 62 -7.38 6.90 -6.98
CA ARG A 62 -8.52 6.57 -6.11
C ARG A 62 -9.05 5.18 -6.42
N GLN A 63 -9.27 4.88 -7.70
CA GLN A 63 -9.74 3.57 -8.12
C GLN A 63 -8.78 2.46 -7.66
N PHE A 64 -7.48 2.64 -7.93
CA PHE A 64 -6.47 1.69 -7.50
C PHE A 64 -6.45 1.49 -5.98
N LEU A 65 -6.53 2.59 -5.20
CA LEU A 65 -6.57 2.51 -3.73
C LEU A 65 -7.84 1.81 -3.22
N ARG A 66 -8.99 2.01 -3.85
CA ARG A 66 -10.24 1.30 -3.51
C ARG A 66 -10.10 -0.22 -3.74
N GLU A 67 -9.56 -0.61 -4.89
CA GLU A 67 -9.31 -2.02 -5.22
C GLU A 67 -8.21 -2.64 -4.34
N GLY A 68 -7.18 -1.85 -4.01
CA GLY A 68 -6.06 -2.25 -3.17
C GLY A 68 -6.42 -2.44 -1.70
N TRP A 69 -7.51 -1.82 -1.22
CA TRP A 69 -7.93 -1.93 0.18
C TRP A 69 -8.71 -3.22 0.50
N HIS A 70 -8.98 -4.07 -0.50
CA HIS A 70 -9.54 -5.39 -0.24
C HIS A 70 -8.54 -6.24 0.55
N GLN A 71 -9.01 -6.95 1.59
CA GLN A 71 -8.14 -7.74 2.49
C GLN A 71 -7.38 -8.86 1.78
N ASP A 72 -7.88 -9.33 0.64
CA ASP A 72 -7.23 -10.33 -0.21
C ASP A 72 -6.25 -9.71 -1.22
N SER A 73 -6.10 -8.39 -1.24
CA SER A 73 -5.18 -7.67 -2.11
C SER A 73 -3.78 -7.61 -1.52
N ASP A 74 -2.77 -7.86 -2.35
CA ASP A 74 -1.36 -7.73 -1.96
C ASP A 74 -1.00 -6.32 -1.48
N TRP A 75 -1.80 -5.31 -1.87
CA TRP A 75 -1.59 -3.90 -1.53
C TRP A 75 -2.14 -3.48 -0.17
N CYS A 76 -3.02 -4.28 0.44
CA CYS A 76 -3.78 -3.90 1.64
C CYS A 76 -2.85 -3.40 2.75
N VAL A 77 -1.77 -4.14 3.03
CA VAL A 77 -0.80 -3.80 4.09
C VAL A 77 -0.07 -2.48 3.82
N ALA A 78 0.31 -2.22 2.56
CA ALA A 78 1.01 -0.99 2.19
C ALA A 78 0.06 0.23 2.26
N ILE A 79 -1.19 0.04 1.87
CA ILE A 79 -2.25 1.06 1.91
C ILE A 79 -2.61 1.38 3.36
N ASP A 80 -2.79 0.39 4.23
CA ASP A 80 -3.03 0.58 5.65
C ASP A 80 -1.87 1.34 6.33
N LYS A 81 -0.63 1.01 5.96
CA LYS A 81 0.55 1.74 6.44
C LYS A 81 0.54 3.21 6.01
N LEU A 82 0.18 3.49 4.76
CA LEU A 82 0.06 4.87 4.26
C LEU A 82 -1.06 5.62 4.99
N ASP A 83 -2.22 5.00 5.17
CA ASP A 83 -3.37 5.58 5.87
C ASP A 83 -3.00 5.97 7.31
N ALA A 84 -2.33 5.07 8.04
CA ALA A 84 -1.85 5.35 9.39
C ALA A 84 -0.90 6.56 9.40
N LEU A 85 0.10 6.59 8.51
CA LEU A 85 1.09 7.67 8.43
C LEU A 85 0.46 9.05 8.17
N LEU A 86 -0.64 9.12 7.43
CA LEU A 86 -1.32 10.38 7.09
C LEU A 86 -2.23 10.91 8.20
N ARG A 87 -2.42 10.11 9.26
CA ARG A 87 -3.29 10.42 10.40
C ARG A 87 -2.51 10.60 11.72
N HIS A 88 -1.19 10.55 11.67
CA HIS A 88 -0.28 10.83 12.79
C HIS A 88 0.26 12.26 12.73
#